data_AF-A0A378CCU0-F1
#
_entry.id   AF-A0A378CCU0-F1
#
_cell.length_a   1.000
_cell.length_b   1.000
_cell.length_c   1.000
_cell.angle_alpha   90.00
_cell.angle_beta   90.00
_cell.angle_gamma   90.00
#
_symmetry.space_group_name_H-M   'P 1'
#
loop_
_entity.id
_entity.type
_entity.pdbx_description
1 polymer ?
#
loop_
_entity_poly.entity_id
_entity_poly.type
_entity_poly.pdbx_seq_one_letter_code
_entity_poly.pdbx_strand_id
1 'polypeptide(L)'
;MEAAGDVDVLLLDKTGTITLGNRQASAFLPARGVEERTLADAAQLSSLADETPEGRSIVVLAKQRFNLRERDLQSLHATFVPFTAQTRMSGINIDQRMIRKGSVDAIRRHVEANGGHFPADVDKQVEEVARQGATPLVVAEGEKVLGIIALKDIVKGGIKERFAQLRKMGIKTVMITGDNRLTAAAIAAEAGVDDFLAEATPEAKLALIRQYQSERSAGGDDRRRHQRRARAGSGRRGGGHELRHPGGEGSGQHGRPGFQPHQAD
;
A
#
# COMPACT_ATOMS: atom_id res chain seq x y z
N MET A 1 -9.86 -17.69 -19.28
CA MET A 1 -9.93 -16.74 -18.15
C MET A 1 -11.00 -17.22 -17.16
N GLU A 2 -10.66 -18.15 -16.26
CA GLU A 2 -11.66 -18.76 -15.35
C GLU A 2 -11.38 -18.49 -13.85
N ALA A 3 -10.21 -17.97 -13.50
CA ALA A 3 -9.79 -17.78 -12.09
C ALA A 3 -10.09 -16.39 -11.49
N ALA A 4 -10.56 -15.42 -12.27
CA ALA A 4 -10.78 -14.03 -11.81
C ALA A 4 -12.15 -13.79 -11.14
N GLY A 5 -13.07 -14.77 -11.22
CA GLY A 5 -14.45 -14.62 -10.74
C GLY A 5 -14.69 -15.04 -9.28
N ASP A 6 -13.68 -15.59 -8.60
CA ASP A 6 -13.83 -16.17 -7.26
C ASP A 6 -12.77 -15.64 -6.28
N VAL A 7 -12.66 -14.32 -6.20
CA VAL A 7 -11.78 -13.58 -5.28
C VAL A 7 -12.63 -12.96 -4.18
N ASP A 8 -12.49 -13.43 -2.93
CA ASP A 8 -13.20 -12.84 -1.78
C ASP A 8 -12.46 -11.62 -1.20
N VAL A 9 -11.12 -11.61 -1.29
CA VAL A 9 -10.26 -10.59 -0.66
C VAL A 9 -9.16 -10.17 -1.62
N LEU A 10 -9.01 -8.87 -1.81
CA LEU A 10 -7.95 -8.23 -2.57
C LEU A 10 -6.99 -7.52 -1.62
N LEU A 11 -5.75 -8.03 -1.55
CA LEU A 11 -4.67 -7.39 -0.81
C LEU A 11 -3.90 -6.46 -1.77
N LEU A 12 -3.83 -5.17 -1.45
CA LEU A 12 -3.18 -4.17 -2.29
C LEU A 12 -2.00 -3.53 -1.55
N ASP A 13 -0.86 -3.42 -2.21
CA ASP A 13 0.19 -2.53 -1.73
C ASP A 13 -0.27 -1.07 -1.84
N LYS A 14 0.17 -0.19 -0.94
CA LYS A 14 -0.21 1.23 -1.02
C LYS A 14 0.48 1.93 -2.19
N THR A 15 1.81 1.87 -2.21
CA THR A 15 2.66 2.66 -3.11
C THR A 15 2.49 2.18 -4.54
N GLY A 16 2.14 3.08 -5.46
CA GLY A 16 2.01 2.78 -6.90
C GLY A 16 0.75 2.03 -7.31
N THR A 17 -0.01 1.46 -6.36
CA THR A 17 -1.31 0.81 -6.63
C THR A 17 -2.46 1.73 -6.24
N ILE A 18 -2.59 2.06 -4.94
CA ILE A 18 -3.60 2.98 -4.40
C ILE A 18 -3.20 4.44 -4.65
N THR A 19 -1.91 4.70 -4.51
CA THR A 19 -1.30 6.03 -4.71
C THR A 19 -0.53 6.07 -6.01
N LEU A 20 -0.16 7.26 -6.47
CA LEU A 20 0.72 7.44 -7.64
C LEU A 20 2.10 6.80 -7.45
N GLY A 21 2.52 6.54 -6.20
CA GLY A 21 3.74 5.81 -5.91
C GLY A 21 5.02 6.64 -5.98
N ASN A 22 4.87 7.96 -6.08
CA ASN A 22 5.95 8.93 -6.07
C ASN A 22 5.81 9.79 -4.82
N ARG A 23 6.16 9.24 -3.65
CA ARG A 23 6.18 10.02 -2.40
C ARG A 23 7.13 11.20 -2.58
N GLN A 24 6.61 12.42 -2.46
CA GLN A 24 7.41 13.63 -2.64
C GLN A 24 7.47 14.44 -1.35
N ALA A 25 8.66 14.96 -1.05
CA ALA A 25 8.82 15.97 -0.03
C ALA A 25 7.93 17.18 -0.36
N SER A 26 7.13 17.58 0.61
CA SER A 26 6.12 18.64 0.47
C SER A 26 6.39 19.82 1.39
N ALA A 27 6.97 19.58 2.58
CA ALA A 27 7.26 20.64 3.55
C ALA A 27 8.46 20.29 4.43
N PHE A 28 9.13 21.34 4.91
CA PHE A 28 10.09 21.29 6.01
C PHE A 28 9.43 21.92 7.23
N LEU A 29 9.38 21.19 8.33
CA LEU A 29 8.73 21.60 9.57
C LEU A 29 9.82 21.65 10.65
N PRO A 30 10.42 22.83 10.92
CA PRO A 30 11.51 22.94 11.86
C PRO A 30 11.05 22.66 13.30
N ALA A 31 11.94 22.07 14.07
CA ALA A 31 11.81 22.00 15.52
C ALA A 31 11.89 23.42 16.13
N ARG A 32 11.40 23.60 17.36
CA ARG A 32 11.45 24.90 18.02
C ARG A 32 12.87 25.46 18.09
N GLY A 33 13.04 26.71 17.64
CA GLY A 33 14.33 27.40 17.63
C GLY A 33 15.29 26.98 16.52
N VAL A 34 14.81 26.20 15.54
CA VAL A 34 15.56 25.88 14.31
C VAL A 34 14.97 26.71 13.17
N GLU A 35 15.81 27.31 12.34
CA GLU A 35 15.36 27.96 11.12
C GLU A 35 14.98 26.92 10.07
N GLU A 36 13.90 27.16 9.31
CA GLU A 36 13.48 26.27 8.24
C GLU A 36 14.60 26.04 7.21
N ARG A 37 15.41 27.08 6.92
CA ARG A 37 16.56 26.98 6.02
C ARG A 37 17.64 26.03 6.54
N THR A 38 17.93 26.06 7.85
CA THR A 38 18.88 25.14 8.48
C THR A 38 18.42 23.70 8.37
N LEU A 39 17.13 23.45 8.61
CA LEU A 39 16.54 22.13 8.40
C LEU A 39 16.63 21.70 6.94
N ALA A 40 16.25 22.56 5.99
CA ALA A 40 16.31 22.25 4.57
C ALA A 40 17.74 21.94 4.09
N ASP A 41 18.73 22.64 4.62
CA ASP A 41 20.14 22.40 4.32
C ASP A 41 20.61 21.02 4.82
N ALA A 42 20.35 20.70 6.08
CA ALA A 42 20.67 19.40 6.66
C ALA A 42 19.89 18.26 5.96
N ALA A 43 18.63 18.50 5.61
CA ALA A 43 17.79 17.55 4.87
C ALA A 43 18.34 17.26 3.47
N GLN A 44 18.81 18.30 2.76
CA GLN A 44 19.45 18.15 1.46
C GLN A 44 20.74 17.32 1.61
N LEU A 45 21.65 17.74 2.50
CA LEU A 45 22.93 17.09 2.73
C LEU A 45 22.78 15.61 3.06
N SER A 46 21.87 15.27 3.97
CA SER A 46 21.58 13.89 4.37
C SER A 46 20.84 13.06 3.31
N SER A 47 20.35 13.69 2.24
CA SER A 47 19.67 13.03 1.11
C SER A 47 20.53 12.86 -0.14
N LEU A 48 21.74 13.43 -0.19
CA LEU A 48 22.59 13.39 -1.38
C LEU A 48 23.00 11.97 -1.79
N ALA A 49 23.20 11.08 -0.81
CA ALA A 49 23.51 9.65 -1.02
C ALA A 49 22.27 8.75 -0.89
N ASP A 50 21.08 9.33 -0.87
CA ASP A 50 19.82 8.61 -0.84
C ASP A 50 19.20 8.59 -2.24
N GLU A 51 19.48 7.51 -2.98
CA GLU A 51 19.03 7.33 -4.36
C GLU A 51 17.53 6.99 -4.48
N THR A 52 16.84 6.80 -3.36
CA THR A 52 15.40 6.56 -3.35
C THR A 52 14.63 7.73 -3.98
N PRO A 53 13.43 7.51 -4.53
CA PRO A 53 12.55 8.59 -4.97
C PRO A 53 12.33 9.65 -3.87
N GLU A 54 12.20 9.22 -2.61
CA GLU A 54 12.05 10.06 -1.44
C GLU A 54 13.27 10.97 -1.23
N GLY A 55 14.48 10.40 -1.21
CA GLY A 55 15.73 11.14 -1.11
C GLY A 55 15.89 12.19 -2.19
N ARG A 56 15.66 11.81 -3.45
CA ARG A 56 15.70 12.75 -4.58
C ARG A 56 14.67 13.87 -4.46
N SER A 57 13.46 13.56 -4.00
CA SER A 57 12.41 14.59 -3.84
C SER A 57 12.77 15.65 -2.80
N ILE A 58 13.51 15.28 -1.75
CA ILE A 58 13.99 16.21 -0.71
C ILE A 58 15.02 17.16 -1.28
N VAL A 59 15.98 16.64 -2.05
CA VAL A 59 17.00 17.47 -2.72
C VAL A 59 16.34 18.47 -3.67
N VAL A 60 15.33 18.03 -4.43
CA VAL A 60 14.56 18.90 -5.33
C VAL A 60 13.81 19.98 -4.55
N LEU A 61 13.09 19.63 -3.48
CA LEU A 61 12.34 20.61 -2.68
C LEU A 61 13.26 21.66 -2.05
N ALA A 62 14.40 21.23 -1.49
CA ALA A 62 15.40 22.12 -0.91
C ALA A 62 15.97 23.10 -1.95
N LYS A 63 16.29 22.61 -3.15
CA LYS A 63 16.76 23.43 -4.28
C LYS A 63 15.71 24.45 -4.72
N GLN A 64 14.45 24.03 -4.84
CA GLN A 64 13.35 24.90 -5.30
C GLN A 64 12.99 26.00 -4.30
N ARG A 65 12.88 25.69 -3.00
CA ARG A 65 12.45 26.67 -1.98
C ARG A 65 13.58 27.56 -1.48
N PHE A 66 14.81 27.07 -1.41
CA PHE A 66 15.92 27.77 -0.74
C PHE A 66 17.11 28.07 -1.65
N ASN A 67 17.03 27.72 -2.94
CA ASN A 67 18.11 27.89 -3.91
C ASN A 67 19.45 27.30 -3.43
N LEU A 68 19.38 26.20 -2.68
CA LEU A 68 20.54 25.46 -2.22
C LEU A 68 21.14 24.71 -3.41
N ARG A 69 22.18 25.28 -4.01
CA ARG A 69 22.90 24.72 -5.16
C ARG A 69 23.85 23.60 -4.74
N GLU A 70 24.30 22.84 -5.72
CA GLU A 70 25.35 21.83 -5.57
C GLU A 70 26.55 22.47 -4.87
N ARG A 71 26.88 21.95 -3.69
CA ARG A 71 28.10 22.30 -2.98
C ARG A 71 29.25 21.56 -3.65
N ASP A 72 30.44 22.14 -3.63
CA ASP A 72 31.64 21.39 -3.96
C ASP A 72 31.91 20.39 -2.83
N LEU A 73 31.26 19.23 -2.91
CA LEU A 73 31.37 18.17 -1.91
C LEU A 73 32.76 17.54 -1.89
N GLN A 74 33.57 17.75 -2.94
CA GLN A 74 34.96 17.28 -2.98
C GLN A 74 35.87 18.11 -2.06
N SER A 75 35.50 19.37 -1.80
CA SER A 75 36.21 20.24 -0.86
C SER A 75 35.90 19.93 0.62
N LEU A 76 34.84 19.16 0.88
CA LEU A 76 34.43 18.74 2.21
C LEU A 76 34.98 17.32 2.44
N HIS A 77 35.66 17.08 3.57
CA HIS A 77 36.07 15.73 3.98
C HIS A 77 34.84 14.92 4.42
N ALA A 78 33.93 14.68 3.48
CA ALA A 78 32.61 14.15 3.71
C ALA A 78 32.59 12.63 3.50
N THR A 79 32.01 11.91 4.45
CA THR A 79 31.69 10.49 4.30
C THR A 79 30.18 10.34 4.22
N PHE A 80 29.68 9.87 3.07
CA PHE A 80 28.26 9.62 2.88
C PHE A 80 27.80 8.34 3.56
N VAL A 81 26.58 8.38 4.10
CA VAL A 81 25.88 7.21 4.64
C VAL A 81 24.68 6.94 3.74
N PRO A 82 24.75 5.92 2.86
CA PRO A 82 23.66 5.62 1.94
C PRO A 82 22.43 5.14 2.71
N PHE A 83 21.26 5.29 2.09
CA PHE A 83 20.03 4.72 2.63
C PHE A 83 20.11 3.18 2.63
N THR A 84 19.63 2.56 3.72
CA THR A 84 19.36 1.11 3.73
C THR A 84 18.01 0.82 4.37
N ALA A 85 17.33 -0.24 3.91
CA ALA A 85 16.05 -0.66 4.49
C ALA A 85 16.19 -1.14 5.95
N GLN A 86 17.37 -1.61 6.35
CA GLN A 86 17.66 -2.08 7.70
C GLN A 86 17.78 -0.92 8.68
N THR A 87 18.54 0.12 8.33
CA THR A 87 18.72 1.31 9.17
C THR A 87 17.53 2.27 9.06
N ARG A 88 16.79 2.24 7.94
CA ARG A 88 15.69 3.16 7.61
C ARG A 88 16.11 4.63 7.69
N MET A 89 17.38 4.92 7.43
CA MET A 89 17.96 6.25 7.44
C MET A 89 19.13 6.36 6.45
N SER A 90 19.42 7.58 6.04
CA SER A 90 20.60 8.00 5.27
C SER A 90 21.26 9.20 5.95
N GLY A 91 22.42 9.62 5.46
CA GLY A 91 23.08 10.79 6.02
C GLY A 91 24.43 11.14 5.41
N ILE A 92 25.12 12.01 6.12
CA ILE A 92 26.48 12.44 5.80
C ILE A 92 27.22 12.75 7.09
N ASN A 93 28.53 12.49 7.11
CA ASN A 93 29.46 12.96 8.12
C ASN A 93 30.36 14.00 7.47
N ILE A 94 30.43 15.22 8.01
CA ILE A 94 31.30 16.29 7.51
C ILE A 94 32.03 16.85 8.72
N ASP A 95 33.35 16.66 8.78
CA ASP A 95 34.16 17.00 9.96
C ASP A 95 33.56 16.40 11.25
N GLN A 96 33.13 17.23 12.20
CA GLN A 96 32.48 16.81 13.44
C GLN A 96 30.94 16.71 13.34
N ARG A 97 30.35 17.08 12.18
CA ARG A 97 28.91 17.12 11.98
C ARG A 97 28.42 15.77 11.48
N MET A 98 27.57 15.11 12.26
CA MET A 98 26.91 13.86 11.88
C MET A 98 25.45 14.14 11.56
N ILE A 99 25.09 14.24 10.29
CA ILE A 99 23.71 14.54 9.88
C ILE A 99 23.02 13.26 9.44
N ARG A 100 21.84 12.99 10.00
CA ARG A 100 21.00 11.84 9.66
C ARG A 100 19.58 12.27 9.35
N LYS A 101 18.96 11.54 8.43
CA LYS A 101 17.55 11.64 8.06
C LYS A 101 16.98 10.24 7.95
N GLY A 102 15.78 10.01 8.47
CA GLY A 102 15.16 8.70 8.37
C GLY A 102 13.77 8.65 8.97
N SER A 103 13.26 7.43 9.17
CA SER A 103 12.00 7.22 9.87
C SER A 103 12.10 7.71 11.32
N VAL A 104 10.95 8.08 11.90
CA VAL A 104 10.86 8.61 13.27
C VAL A 104 11.59 7.71 14.28
N ASP A 105 11.30 6.40 14.28
CA ASP A 105 11.91 5.46 15.22
C ASP A 105 13.41 5.25 15.02
N ALA A 106 13.88 5.36 13.77
CA ALA A 106 15.28 5.20 13.45
C ALA A 106 16.08 6.40 13.97
N ILE A 107 15.55 7.61 13.75
CA ILE A 107 16.20 8.84 14.21
C ILE A 107 16.07 9.02 15.71
N ARG A 108 14.95 8.63 16.34
CA ARG A 108 14.84 8.63 17.81
C ARG A 108 15.94 7.80 18.46
N ARG A 109 16.11 6.55 18.02
CA ARG A 109 17.17 5.66 18.50
C ARG A 109 18.56 6.23 18.26
N HIS A 110 18.79 6.85 17.09
CA HIS A 110 20.07 7.49 16.78
C HIS A 110 20.36 8.67 17.72
N VAL A 111 19.38 9.54 17.97
CA VAL A 111 19.52 10.70 18.85
C VAL A 111 19.80 10.27 20.29
N GLU A 112 19.03 9.31 20.81
CA GLU A 112 19.20 8.78 22.17
C GLU A 112 20.57 8.09 22.35
N ALA A 113 21.02 7.32 21.35
CA ALA A 113 22.33 6.67 21.37
C ALA A 113 23.50 7.67 21.39
N ASN A 114 23.28 8.91 20.93
CA ASN A 114 24.27 9.99 20.99
C ASN A 114 24.11 10.88 22.24
N GLY A 115 23.26 10.52 23.20
CA GLY A 115 23.04 11.29 24.44
C GLY A 115 21.98 12.38 24.34
N GLY A 116 21.27 12.47 23.22
CA GLY A 116 20.22 13.45 22.99
C GLY A 116 18.84 13.02 23.47
N HIS A 117 17.89 13.92 23.30
CA HIS A 117 16.48 13.69 23.62
C HIS A 117 15.59 14.07 22.44
N PHE A 118 14.52 13.30 22.24
CA PHE A 118 13.53 13.60 21.21
C PHE A 118 12.54 14.67 21.73
N PRO A 119 12.46 15.86 21.11
CA PRO A 119 11.61 16.94 21.63
C PRO A 119 10.11 16.65 21.50
N ALA A 120 9.33 16.97 22.54
CA ALA A 120 7.89 16.72 22.57
C ALA A 120 7.10 17.54 21.54
N ASP A 121 7.60 18.70 21.11
CA ASP A 121 7.01 19.49 20.03
C ASP A 121 7.17 18.81 18.67
N VAL A 122 8.31 18.16 18.43
CA VAL A 122 8.55 17.36 17.23
C VAL A 122 7.63 16.15 17.23
N ASP A 123 7.40 15.49 18.38
CA ASP A 123 6.44 14.37 18.48
C ASP A 123 5.03 14.78 18.05
N LYS A 124 4.55 15.94 18.50
CA LYS A 124 3.25 16.47 18.07
C LYS A 124 3.20 16.76 16.58
N GLN A 125 4.28 17.31 16.01
CA GLN A 125 4.37 17.56 14.57
C GLN A 125 4.38 16.25 13.76
N VAL A 126 5.08 15.20 14.24
CA VAL A 126 5.08 13.87 13.62
C VAL A 126 3.66 13.31 13.56
N GLU A 127 2.93 13.36 14.68
CA GLU A 127 1.55 12.88 14.73
C GLU A 127 0.64 13.66 13.77
N GLU A 128 0.77 14.98 13.72
CA GLU A 128 -0.04 15.83 12.85
C GLU A 128 0.21 15.53 11.36
N VAL A 129 1.48 15.40 10.96
CA VAL A 129 1.84 14.99 9.60
C VAL A 129 1.25 13.63 9.25
N ALA A 130 1.35 12.66 10.19
CA ALA A 130 0.80 11.33 9.98
C ALA A 130 -0.74 11.34 9.86
N ARG A 131 -1.42 12.16 10.68
CA ARG A 131 -2.89 12.32 10.66
C ARG A 131 -3.40 12.89 9.34
N GLN A 132 -2.55 13.65 8.64
CA GLN A 132 -2.83 14.19 7.30
C GLN A 132 -2.52 13.19 6.16
N GLY A 133 -2.16 11.94 6.48
CA GLY A 133 -1.81 10.92 5.49
C GLY A 133 -0.43 11.07 4.87
N ALA A 134 0.39 12.01 5.36
CA ALA A 134 1.78 12.13 4.96
C ALA A 134 2.69 11.21 5.81
N THR A 135 3.83 10.83 5.25
CA THR A 135 4.86 10.07 5.96
C THR A 135 5.90 11.06 6.51
N PRO A 136 6.06 11.19 7.85
CA PRO A 136 7.08 12.05 8.44
C PRO A 136 8.46 11.37 8.40
N LEU A 137 9.45 12.08 7.88
CA LEU A 137 10.87 11.78 8.11
C LEU A 137 11.46 12.80 9.05
N VAL A 138 12.34 12.38 9.97
CA VAL A 138 12.99 13.28 10.93
C VAL A 138 14.42 13.53 10.47
N VAL A 139 14.92 14.75 10.69
CA VAL A 139 16.31 15.13 10.45
C VAL A 139 16.98 15.47 11.79
N ALA A 140 18.17 14.95 12.01
CA ALA A 140 18.98 15.21 13.19
C ALA A 140 20.43 15.52 12.81
N GLU A 141 21.09 16.32 13.63
CA GLU A 141 22.52 16.59 13.58
C GLU A 141 23.12 16.25 14.95
N GLY A 142 23.90 15.16 15.00
CA GLY A 142 24.37 14.55 16.24
C GLY A 142 23.22 14.16 17.16
N GLU A 143 23.24 14.69 18.38
CA GLU A 143 22.22 14.48 19.41
C GLU A 143 20.99 15.40 19.26
N LYS A 144 20.98 16.32 18.30
CA LYS A 144 19.93 17.35 18.17
C LYS A 144 18.99 17.06 17.00
N VAL A 145 17.69 17.01 17.28
CA VAL A 145 16.65 16.99 16.23
C VAL A 145 16.49 18.38 15.62
N LEU A 146 16.54 18.46 14.29
CA LEU A 146 16.38 19.72 13.54
C LEU A 146 14.93 19.94 13.10
N GLY A 147 14.18 18.86 12.88
CA GLY A 147 12.76 18.92 12.51
C GLY A 147 12.35 17.78 11.59
N ILE A 148 11.22 17.98 10.89
CA ILE A 148 10.54 16.95 10.11
C ILE A 148 10.46 17.37 8.64
N ILE A 149 10.53 16.37 7.76
CA ILE A 149 10.16 16.46 6.35
C ILE A 149 8.84 15.72 6.18
N ALA A 150 7.83 16.38 5.64
CA ALA A 150 6.57 15.74 5.29
C ALA A 150 6.65 15.17 3.86
N LEU A 151 6.55 13.85 3.72
CA LEU A 151 6.42 13.19 2.43
C LEU A 151 4.94 12.94 2.12
N LYS A 152 4.44 13.46 1.00
CA LYS A 152 3.07 13.23 0.57
C LYS A 152 3.03 12.20 -0.56
N ASP A 153 2.12 11.24 -0.43
CA ASP A 153 1.79 10.27 -1.47
C ASP A 153 0.37 10.55 -1.95
N ILE A 154 0.18 10.85 -3.24
CA ILE A 154 -1.13 11.27 -3.74
C ILE A 154 -1.96 10.02 -4.05
N VAL A 155 -3.13 9.91 -3.42
CA VAL A 155 -4.12 8.87 -3.73
C VAL A 155 -4.63 9.06 -5.15
N LYS A 156 -4.70 7.98 -5.94
CA LYS A 156 -5.16 8.04 -7.34
C LYS A 156 -6.61 8.50 -7.41
N GLY A 157 -6.90 9.44 -8.31
CA GLY A 157 -8.28 9.82 -8.62
C GLY A 157 -9.11 8.62 -9.06
N GLY A 158 -10.36 8.55 -8.63
CA GLY A 158 -11.27 7.46 -8.98
C GLY A 158 -11.07 6.15 -8.21
N ILE A 159 -10.06 6.04 -7.33
CA ILE A 159 -9.78 4.78 -6.62
C ILE A 159 -10.87 4.46 -5.60
N LYS A 160 -11.45 5.48 -4.97
CA LYS A 160 -12.52 5.35 -3.97
C LYS A 160 -13.78 4.74 -4.57
N GLU A 161 -14.15 5.21 -5.76
CA GLU A 161 -15.28 4.70 -6.52
C GLU A 161 -15.04 3.24 -6.93
N ARG A 162 -13.81 2.91 -7.32
CA ARG A 162 -13.43 1.52 -7.67
C ARG A 162 -13.52 0.59 -6.46
N PHE A 163 -13.02 0.98 -5.29
CA PHE A 163 -13.18 0.18 -4.07
C PHE A 163 -14.64 0.07 -3.63
N ALA A 164 -15.45 1.11 -3.81
CA ALA A 164 -16.89 1.03 -3.57
C ALA A 164 -17.59 0.03 -4.50
N GLN A 165 -17.18 -0.06 -5.78
CA GLN A 165 -17.69 -1.07 -6.71
C GLN A 165 -17.27 -2.49 -6.30
N LEU A 166 -16.00 -2.69 -5.94
CA LEU A 166 -15.50 -3.99 -5.46
C LEU A 166 -16.26 -4.47 -4.22
N ARG A 167 -16.52 -3.56 -3.27
CA ARG A 167 -17.32 -3.84 -2.08
C ARG A 167 -18.75 -4.28 -2.44
N LYS A 168 -19.39 -3.64 -3.43
CA LYS A 168 -20.72 -4.04 -3.93
C LYS A 168 -20.72 -5.43 -4.59
N MET A 169 -19.58 -5.86 -5.11
CA MET A 169 -19.38 -7.21 -5.66
C MET A 169 -19.06 -8.25 -4.56
N GLY A 170 -18.98 -7.84 -3.29
CA GLY A 170 -18.64 -8.71 -2.17
C GLY A 170 -17.13 -8.95 -1.99
N ILE A 171 -16.28 -8.20 -2.69
CA ILE A 171 -14.82 -8.33 -2.62
C ILE A 171 -14.30 -7.41 -1.51
N LYS A 172 -13.68 -7.99 -0.48
CA LYS A 172 -13.02 -7.23 0.59
C LYS A 172 -11.69 -6.65 0.09
N THR A 173 -11.39 -5.40 0.39
CA THR A 173 -10.14 -4.71 0.00
C THR A 173 -9.31 -4.38 1.23
N VAL A 174 -8.05 -4.82 1.24
CA VAL A 174 -7.13 -4.59 2.36
C VAL A 174 -5.86 -3.93 1.85
N MET A 175 -5.55 -2.75 2.37
CA MET A 175 -4.30 -2.06 2.06
C MET A 175 -3.15 -2.60 2.93
N ILE A 176 -1.98 -2.81 2.34
CA ILE A 176 -0.76 -3.20 3.05
C ILE A 176 0.28 -2.11 2.83
N THR A 177 0.85 -1.59 3.91
CA THR A 177 1.87 -0.55 3.84
C THR A 177 2.91 -0.70 4.94
N GLY A 178 4.15 -0.24 4.67
CA GLY A 178 5.20 -0.09 5.66
C GLY A 178 5.10 1.21 6.47
N ASP A 179 4.11 2.08 6.18
CA ASP A 179 3.89 3.29 6.96
C ASP A 179 3.39 2.98 8.37
N ASN A 180 3.58 3.94 9.28
CA ASN A 180 3.02 3.86 10.62
C ASN A 180 1.48 3.79 10.58
N ARG A 181 0.89 3.37 11.69
CA ARG A 181 -0.55 3.14 11.79
C ARG A 181 -1.41 4.38 11.51
N LEU A 182 -0.95 5.57 11.91
CA LEU A 182 -1.68 6.83 11.72
C LEU A 182 -1.74 7.22 10.23
N THR A 183 -0.60 7.23 9.54
CA THR A 183 -0.52 7.51 8.11
C THR A 183 -1.32 6.50 7.31
N ALA A 184 -1.20 5.20 7.64
CA ALA A 184 -1.96 4.14 6.98
C ALA A 184 -3.47 4.32 7.16
N ALA A 185 -3.94 4.66 8.37
CA ALA A 185 -5.35 4.90 8.63
C ALA A 185 -5.90 6.09 7.83
N ALA A 186 -5.15 7.19 7.76
CA ALA A 186 -5.54 8.37 7.01
C ALA A 186 -5.68 8.06 5.50
N ILE A 187 -4.69 7.38 4.91
CA ILE A 187 -4.75 6.97 3.50
C ILE A 187 -5.85 5.93 3.27
N ALA A 188 -6.06 4.99 4.19
CA ALA A 188 -7.13 4.00 4.07
C ALA A 188 -8.51 4.68 4.02
N ALA A 189 -8.74 5.67 4.87
CA ALA A 189 -9.97 6.45 4.91
C ALA A 189 -10.15 7.31 3.65
N GLU A 190 -9.07 7.93 3.16
CA GLU A 190 -9.09 8.72 1.93
C GLU A 190 -9.41 7.83 0.71
N ALA A 191 -8.73 6.69 0.59
CA ALA A 191 -8.91 5.75 -0.51
C ALA A 191 -10.21 4.95 -0.42
N GLY A 192 -10.79 4.75 0.77
CA GLY A 192 -12.03 4.00 0.97
C GLY A 192 -11.87 2.47 0.91
N VAL A 193 -10.70 1.95 1.31
CA VAL A 193 -10.48 0.49 1.51
C VAL A 193 -11.22 -0.01 2.75
N ASP A 194 -11.38 -1.34 2.87
CA ASP A 194 -12.14 -1.92 3.99
C ASP A 194 -11.31 -2.08 5.25
N ASP A 195 -10.02 -2.32 5.06
CA ASP A 195 -9.09 -2.67 6.13
C ASP A 195 -7.66 -2.31 5.73
N PHE A 196 -6.74 -2.31 6.70
CA PHE A 196 -5.34 -2.09 6.41
C PHE A 196 -4.38 -2.79 7.39
N LEU A 197 -3.21 -3.17 6.87
CA LEU A 197 -2.06 -3.61 7.64
C LEU A 197 -0.96 -2.54 7.53
N ALA A 198 -0.71 -1.85 8.64
CA ALA A 198 0.39 -0.88 8.79
C ALA A 198 1.68 -1.56 9.24
N GLU A 199 2.81 -0.87 9.07
CA GLU A 199 4.14 -1.31 9.50
C GLU A 199 4.49 -2.73 9.02
N ALA A 200 3.96 -3.11 7.86
CA ALA A 200 3.98 -4.48 7.37
C ALA A 200 5.41 -4.90 7.03
N THR A 201 5.92 -5.90 7.76
CA THR A 201 7.13 -6.61 7.36
C THR A 201 6.80 -7.62 6.24
N PRO A 202 7.79 -8.08 5.46
CA PRO A 202 7.59 -9.15 4.49
C PRO A 202 6.90 -10.39 5.09
N GLU A 203 7.27 -10.74 6.34
CA GLU A 203 6.72 -11.87 7.08
C GLU A 203 5.26 -11.63 7.47
N ALA A 204 4.93 -10.43 7.95
CA ALA A 204 3.56 -10.05 8.29
C ALA A 204 2.63 -10.10 7.06
N LYS A 205 3.13 -9.65 5.89
CA LYS A 205 2.40 -9.74 4.61
C LYS A 205 2.09 -11.19 4.23
N LEU A 206 3.07 -12.10 4.36
CA LEU A 206 2.88 -13.52 4.11
C LEU A 206 1.93 -14.19 5.13
N ALA A 207 2.00 -13.80 6.40
CA ALA A 207 1.09 -14.30 7.43
C ALA A 207 -0.37 -13.91 7.14
N LEU A 208 -0.61 -12.66 6.74
CA LEU A 208 -1.94 -12.18 6.38
C LEU A 208 -2.52 -12.94 5.16
N ILE A 209 -1.70 -13.20 4.15
CA ILE A 209 -2.10 -14.01 2.99
C ILE A 209 -2.55 -15.41 3.44
N ARG A 210 -1.77 -16.07 4.30
CA ARG A 210 -2.09 -17.42 4.80
C ARG A 210 -3.35 -17.44 5.66
N GLN A 211 -3.58 -16.39 6.45
CA GLN A 211 -4.79 -16.24 7.25
C GLN A 211 -6.05 -16.19 6.37
N TYR A 212 -6.07 -15.31 5.35
CA TYR A 212 -7.24 -15.24 4.46
C TYR A 212 -7.44 -16.52 3.64
N GLN A 213 -6.36 -17.22 3.28
CA GLN A 213 -6.44 -18.51 2.60
C GLN A 213 -7.02 -19.62 3.49
N SER A 214 -6.68 -19.65 4.78
CA SER A 214 -7.23 -20.64 5.71
C SER A 214 -8.70 -20.37 6.04
N GLU A 215 -9.09 -19.11 6.22
CA GLU A 215 -10.49 -18.68 6.41
C GLU A 215 -11.36 -19.08 5.21
N ARG A 216 -10.86 -18.90 3.98
CA ARG A 216 -11.55 -19.37 2.76
C ARG A 216 -11.66 -20.89 2.68
N SER A 217 -10.66 -21.62 3.14
CA SER A 217 -10.68 -23.09 3.14
C SER A 217 -11.71 -23.62 4.15
N ALA A 218 -11.83 -22.99 5.32
CA ALA A 218 -12.84 -23.30 6.33
C ALA A 218 -14.27 -22.93 5.87
N GLY A 219 -14.47 -21.77 5.25
CA GLY A 219 -15.78 -21.34 4.74
C GLY A 219 -16.20 -22.01 3.42
N GLY A 220 -15.22 -22.40 2.59
CA GLY A 220 -15.44 -23.09 1.31
C GLY A 220 -15.88 -24.53 1.49
N ASP A 221 -15.40 -25.23 2.52
CA ASP A 221 -15.83 -26.59 2.84
C ASP A 221 -17.31 -26.62 3.28
N ASP A 222 -17.76 -25.58 3.99
CA ASP A 222 -19.15 -25.46 4.45
C ASP A 222 -20.13 -25.10 3.30
N ARG A 223 -19.72 -24.20 2.38
CA ARG A 223 -20.49 -23.93 1.15
C ARG A 223 -20.60 -25.17 0.24
N ARG A 224 -19.53 -25.97 0.12
CA ARG A 224 -19.53 -27.24 -0.62
C ARG A 224 -20.39 -28.32 0.06
N ARG A 225 -20.42 -28.36 1.40
CA ARG A 225 -21.32 -29.23 2.17
C ARG A 225 -22.79 -28.88 1.95
N HIS A 226 -23.13 -27.60 1.94
CA HIS A 226 -24.50 -27.13 1.70
C HIS A 226 -24.99 -27.43 0.27
N GLN A 227 -24.13 -27.22 -0.75
CA GLN A 227 -24.46 -27.58 -2.14
C GLN A 227 -24.60 -29.10 -2.36
N ARG A 228 -23.77 -29.91 -1.68
CA ARG A 228 -23.91 -31.39 -1.70
C ARG A 228 -25.20 -31.88 -1.03
N ARG A 229 -25.63 -31.24 0.06
CA ARG A 229 -26.92 -31.55 0.72
C ARG A 229 -28.12 -31.14 -0.14
N ALA A 230 -28.06 -30.01 -0.83
CA ALA A 230 -29.12 -29.59 -1.75
C ALA A 230 -29.29 -30.54 -2.94
N ARG A 231 -28.21 -31.12 -3.48
CA ARG A 231 -28.27 -32.15 -4.54
C ARG A 231 -28.74 -33.52 -4.05
N ALA A 232 -28.51 -33.86 -2.78
CA ALA A 232 -28.97 -35.12 -2.20
C ALA A 232 -30.47 -35.13 -1.84
N GLY A 233 -31.10 -33.95 -1.71
CA GLY A 233 -32.52 -33.80 -1.36
C GLY A 233 -33.51 -33.94 -2.53
N SER A 234 -33.05 -33.89 -3.79
CA SER A 234 -33.92 -33.93 -4.98
C SER A 234 -34.03 -35.30 -5.64
N GLY A 235 -33.48 -36.37 -5.03
CA GLY A 235 -33.38 -37.68 -5.65
C GLY A 235 -34.04 -38.79 -4.84
N ARG A 236 -35.35 -38.71 -4.55
CA ARG A 236 -36.20 -39.86 -4.16
C ARG A 236 -37.67 -39.43 -4.04
N ARG A 237 -38.42 -39.56 -5.13
CA ARG A 237 -39.88 -39.87 -5.16
C ARG A 237 -40.25 -40.24 -6.59
N GLY A 238 -40.55 -41.51 -6.81
CA GLY A 238 -40.94 -42.03 -8.12
C GLY A 238 -40.85 -43.56 -8.16
N GLY A 239 -41.58 -44.23 -7.27
CA GLY A 239 -41.74 -45.68 -7.28
C GLY A 239 -43.14 -46.06 -7.73
N GLY A 240 -43.23 -46.69 -8.91
CA GLY A 240 -44.12 -47.80 -9.27
C GLY A 240 -45.64 -47.58 -9.26
N HIS A 241 -46.23 -47.61 -10.46
CA HIS A 241 -47.30 -48.57 -10.74
C HIS A 241 -47.42 -48.81 -12.27
N GLU A 242 -47.15 -50.04 -12.68
CA GLU A 242 -47.51 -50.62 -13.98
C GLU A 242 -49.03 -50.71 -14.14
N LEU A 243 -49.54 -50.52 -15.36
CA LEU A 243 -50.70 -51.23 -15.93
C LEU A 243 -50.73 -51.09 -17.47
N ARG A 244 -50.42 -52.22 -18.14
CA ARG A 244 -50.93 -52.81 -19.41
C ARG A 244 -51.36 -51.93 -20.63
N HIS A 245 -50.82 -52.32 -21.79
CA HIS A 245 -51.23 -52.14 -23.20
C HIS A 245 -52.72 -52.49 -23.52
N PRO A 246 -53.26 -52.34 -24.78
CA PRO A 246 -52.66 -51.92 -26.08
C PRO A 246 -53.50 -50.94 -26.95
N GLY A 247 -52.93 -50.48 -28.08
CA GLY A 247 -53.70 -50.23 -29.31
C GLY A 247 -53.49 -48.86 -29.98
N GLY A 248 -53.25 -48.86 -31.30
CA GLY A 248 -53.47 -47.69 -32.15
C GLY A 248 -52.40 -47.42 -33.20
N GLU A 249 -52.63 -47.93 -34.40
CA GLU A 249 -51.92 -47.64 -35.65
C GLU A 249 -51.97 -46.15 -36.04
N GLY A 250 -51.01 -45.69 -36.85
CA GLY A 250 -51.06 -44.33 -37.40
C GLY A 250 -49.84 -43.93 -38.23
N SER A 251 -49.80 -44.44 -39.45
CA SER A 251 -48.95 -44.02 -40.58
C SER A 251 -48.93 -42.50 -40.83
N GLY A 252 -47.81 -41.96 -41.32
CA GLY A 252 -47.77 -40.61 -41.91
C GLY A 252 -46.39 -40.16 -42.39
N GLN A 253 -46.04 -40.53 -43.62
CA GLN A 253 -44.92 -39.96 -44.39
C GLN A 253 -45.18 -38.49 -44.74
N HIS A 254 -44.13 -37.65 -44.76
CA HIS A 254 -43.66 -36.87 -45.91
C HIS A 254 -42.99 -35.55 -45.54
N GLY A 255 -41.87 -35.25 -46.25
CA GLY A 255 -41.63 -33.90 -46.77
C GLY A 255 -40.51 -33.08 -46.13
N ARG A 256 -39.26 -33.33 -46.54
CA ARG A 256 -38.26 -32.26 -46.78
C ARG A 256 -38.36 -31.87 -48.27
N PRO A 257 -38.10 -30.60 -48.68
CA PRO A 257 -36.74 -30.05 -48.86
C PRO A 257 -36.64 -28.62 -48.29
N GLY A 258 -35.49 -28.06 -47.90
CA GLY A 258 -34.22 -27.91 -48.60
C GLY A 258 -34.00 -26.42 -48.87
N PHE A 259 -33.05 -25.78 -48.19
CA PHE A 259 -32.53 -24.45 -48.56
C PHE A 259 -31.04 -24.37 -48.22
N GLN A 260 -30.24 -24.04 -49.24
CA GLN A 260 -28.80 -23.80 -49.18
C GLN A 260 -28.50 -22.33 -48.83
N PRO A 261 -27.27 -22.02 -48.36
CA PRO A 261 -26.86 -20.68 -47.95
C PRO A 261 -26.21 -19.88 -49.10
N HIS A 262 -26.43 -18.56 -49.10
CA HIS A 262 -25.70 -17.62 -49.95
C HIS A 262 -24.43 -17.12 -49.26
N GLN A 263 -23.31 -17.22 -49.97
CA GLN A 263 -22.11 -16.38 -49.81
C GLN A 263 -22.34 -15.03 -50.51
N ALA A 264 -21.74 -13.96 -50.00
CA ALA A 264 -20.85 -13.06 -50.77
C ALA A 264 -20.31 -11.92 -49.88
N ASP A 265 -19.01 -11.67 -50.10
CA ASP A 265 -18.17 -10.48 -49.85
C ASP A 265 -17.72 -10.12 -48.42
#